data_AF-A0AAU5Q8F5-F1
#
_entry.id   AF-A0AAU5Q8F5-F1
#
_cell.length_a   1.000
_cell.length_b   1.000
_cell.length_c   1.000
_cell.angle_alpha   90.00
_cell.angle_beta   90.00
_cell.angle_gamma   90.00
#
_symmetry.space_group_name_H-M   'P 1'
#
loop_
_entity.id
_entity.type
_entity.pdbx_description
1 polymer ?
#
loop_
_entity_poly.entity_id
_entity_poly.type
_entity_poly.pdbx_seq_one_letter_code
_entity_poly.pdbx_strand_id
1 'polypeptide(L)'
;MTDEHLLTGSAVGEQIRALLDESVLPGANVLDVGRQLQGLSRRLSIGGPAELAVEAQRAAVTVLTRGQPEDAEHAAEAAGAVHTLAARLDANGQREEAIVQAQAAIPAWKSAGAYRGADVAAVAIQLTTLSKLLGHFGQLPDYVAAQKLAVEVLVNHDPPDALQAEVEALKGDMIITLAAHLRELSLPEPEVQRQVQEVLGRRGAEAAINAFYREQIGALVVGDSQGLAALGSDGNWRKPFTFGSIIKPLSGDPKIDTRYVVTIDTAAIKCFGTEDPSGEDEPYIVVIVYAVDPLQRERAVISKRIDFAEVQEGEVFGVGHQLAEGFFIPGDGRIRIRIALYDREAGASDHLEKKWSDNAKAGIIGGLAAFNPALGAAAYGIEEATGLVSDISSLLGDAMAEIFGDDKIDDCEFDLHPDFLQRLIANGSGLPRHSDSIPGIAYNFPELSEGGDIGGSWLFSGGGGSYRIFMSVRTAPITLTPSP
;
A
#
# COMPACT_ATOMS: atom_id res chain seq x y z
N MET A 1 52.41 9.03 8.46
CA MET A 1 53.24 9.10 7.24
C MET A 1 52.65 8.12 6.25
N THR A 2 51.78 8.61 5.38
CA THR A 2 51.29 7.87 4.21
C THR A 2 51.65 8.75 3.03
N ASP A 3 52.49 8.22 2.14
CA ASP A 3 52.98 8.89 0.93
C ASP A 3 51.81 9.28 0.03
N GLU A 4 51.36 10.52 0.18
CA GLU A 4 50.53 11.20 -0.81
C GLU A 4 51.49 11.64 -1.92
N HIS A 5 51.79 10.74 -2.86
CA HIS A 5 52.47 11.11 -4.09
C HIS A 5 51.61 12.19 -4.78
N LEU A 6 52.02 13.46 -4.67
CA LEU A 6 51.64 14.48 -5.62
C LEU A 6 52.00 13.94 -7.01
N LEU A 7 50.98 13.49 -7.75
CA LEU A 7 51.12 13.12 -9.14
C LEU A 7 51.62 14.36 -9.89
N THR A 8 52.87 14.34 -10.32
CA THR A 8 53.41 15.40 -11.18
C THR A 8 52.62 15.40 -12.49
N GLY A 9 52.47 16.57 -13.14
CA GLY A 9 51.71 16.66 -14.40
C GLY A 9 52.21 15.69 -15.49
N SER A 10 53.52 15.39 -15.50
CA SER A 10 54.13 14.39 -16.38
C SER A 10 53.60 12.97 -16.13
N ALA A 11 53.49 12.56 -14.86
CA ALA A 11 53.01 11.22 -14.51
C ALA A 11 51.51 11.05 -14.85
N VAL A 12 50.71 12.09 -14.65
CA VAL A 12 49.30 12.09 -15.05
C VAL A 12 49.16 11.98 -16.57
N GLY A 13 49.93 12.77 -17.32
CA GLY A 13 49.94 12.74 -18.78
C GLY A 13 50.34 11.37 -19.33
N GLU A 14 51.35 10.72 -18.75
CA GLU A 14 51.74 9.35 -19.09
C GLU A 14 50.63 8.34 -18.81
N GLN A 15 49.95 8.46 -17.66
CA GLN A 15 48.83 7.58 -17.31
C GLN A 15 47.65 7.74 -18.27
N ILE A 16 47.28 8.98 -18.63
CA ILE A 16 46.23 9.24 -19.61
C ILE A 16 46.60 8.62 -20.96
N ARG A 17 47.85 8.81 -21.39
CA ARG A 17 48.34 8.26 -22.67
C ARG A 17 48.31 6.74 -22.70
N ALA A 18 48.77 6.10 -21.62
CA ALA A 18 48.74 4.64 -21.51
C ALA A 18 47.30 4.08 -21.63
N LEU A 19 46.33 4.73 -20.97
CA LEU A 19 44.92 4.35 -21.07
C LEU A 19 44.35 4.58 -22.48
N LEU A 20 44.74 5.67 -23.15
CA LEU A 20 44.33 5.91 -24.54
C LEU A 20 44.91 4.84 -25.49
N ASP A 21 46.17 4.48 -25.33
CA ASP A 21 46.84 3.44 -26.13
C ASP A 21 46.21 2.05 -25.87
N GLU A 22 45.84 1.75 -24.62
CA GLU A 22 45.09 0.53 -24.26
C GLU A 22 43.72 0.50 -24.96
N SER A 23 43.01 1.63 -24.98
CA SER A 23 41.64 1.72 -25.51
C SER A 23 41.50 1.39 -27.01
N VAL A 24 42.60 1.37 -27.77
CA VAL A 24 42.61 1.08 -29.21
C VAL A 24 43.13 -0.32 -29.53
N LEU A 25 43.50 -1.11 -28.52
CA LEU A 25 43.92 -2.49 -28.72
C LEU A 25 42.73 -3.37 -29.11
N PRO A 26 42.92 -4.40 -29.94
CA PRO A 26 41.88 -5.38 -30.24
C PRO A 26 41.37 -6.05 -28.96
N GLY A 27 40.06 -6.02 -28.73
CA GLY A 27 39.42 -6.60 -27.54
C GLY A 27 39.52 -5.75 -26.26
N ALA A 28 39.97 -4.49 -26.36
CA ALA A 28 39.97 -3.57 -25.23
C ALA A 28 38.55 -3.34 -24.70
N ASN A 29 38.38 -3.37 -23.38
CA ASN A 29 37.13 -2.98 -22.74
C ASN A 29 37.06 -1.45 -22.64
N VAL A 30 36.43 -0.84 -23.64
CA VAL A 30 36.26 0.63 -23.75
C VAL A 30 35.57 1.22 -22.51
N LEU A 31 34.62 0.49 -21.92
CA LEU A 31 33.89 0.93 -20.74
C LEU A 31 34.80 1.01 -19.51
N ASP A 32 35.62 -0.02 -19.28
CA ASP A 32 36.57 -0.04 -18.16
C ASP A 32 37.62 1.06 -18.28
N VAL A 33 38.19 1.24 -19.48
CA VAL A 33 39.17 2.30 -19.71
C VAL A 33 38.55 3.70 -19.52
N GLY A 34 37.32 3.90 -20.01
CA GLY A 34 36.57 5.13 -19.79
C GLY A 34 36.35 5.44 -18.30
N ARG A 35 35.96 4.43 -17.52
CA ARG A 35 35.78 4.53 -16.06
C ARG A 35 37.07 4.84 -15.33
N GLN A 36 38.18 4.24 -15.73
CA GLN A 36 39.49 4.55 -15.17
C GLN A 36 39.87 6.02 -15.40
N LEU A 37 39.63 6.53 -16.61
CA LEU A 37 39.88 7.95 -16.94
C LEU A 37 38.97 8.91 -16.17
N GLN A 38 37.68 8.59 -16.02
CA GLN A 38 36.75 9.37 -15.17
C GLN A 38 37.17 9.33 -13.69
N GLY A 39 37.61 8.17 -13.20
CA GLY A 39 38.14 8.02 -11.84
C GLY A 39 39.39 8.87 -11.62
N LEU A 40 40.30 8.91 -12.59
CA LEU A 40 41.47 9.79 -12.58
C LEU A 40 41.05 11.27 -12.55
N SER A 41 40.13 11.69 -13.44
CA SER A 41 39.59 13.05 -13.45
C SER A 41 38.98 13.45 -12.10
N ARG A 42 38.17 12.56 -11.49
CA ARG A 42 37.56 12.80 -10.18
C ARG A 42 38.60 13.02 -9.09
N ARG A 43 39.63 12.18 -9.01
CA ARG A 43 40.72 12.33 -8.03
C ARG A 43 41.46 13.66 -8.22
N LEU A 44 41.79 14.01 -9.46
CA LEU A 44 42.46 15.26 -9.79
C LEU A 44 41.62 16.49 -9.42
N SER A 45 40.29 16.39 -9.49
CA SER A 45 39.43 17.52 -9.16
C SER A 45 39.29 17.85 -7.67
N ILE A 46 39.61 16.92 -6.76
CA ILE A 46 39.42 17.09 -5.31
C ILE A 46 40.68 17.71 -4.66
N GLY A 47 41.85 17.55 -5.27
CA GLY A 47 43.10 18.06 -4.71
C GLY A 47 44.28 18.19 -5.69
N GLY A 48 44.03 18.09 -7.00
CA GLY A 48 45.04 18.26 -8.06
C GLY A 48 44.73 19.45 -8.98
N PRO A 49 45.57 19.67 -10.02
CA PRO A 49 45.35 20.76 -11.00
C PRO A 49 44.06 20.55 -11.80
N ALA A 50 43.22 21.60 -11.86
CA ALA A 50 41.95 21.55 -12.56
C ALA A 50 42.11 21.29 -14.07
N GLU A 51 43.20 21.75 -14.69
CA GLU A 51 43.50 21.48 -16.09
C GLU A 51 43.72 19.98 -16.35
N LEU A 52 44.44 19.28 -15.48
CA LEU A 52 44.69 17.84 -15.62
C LEU A 52 43.42 17.02 -15.40
N ALA A 53 42.52 17.48 -14.54
CA ALA A 53 41.21 16.85 -14.37
C ALA A 53 40.36 16.97 -15.67
N VAL A 54 40.44 18.11 -16.36
CA VAL A 54 39.80 18.31 -17.67
C VAL A 54 40.45 17.41 -18.72
N GLU A 55 41.78 17.32 -18.79
CA GLU A 55 42.48 16.46 -19.75
C GLU A 55 42.10 14.98 -19.60
N ALA A 56 42.09 14.47 -18.36
CA ALA A 56 41.65 13.10 -18.10
C ALA A 56 40.18 12.88 -18.51
N GLN A 57 39.32 13.87 -18.29
CA GLN A 57 37.90 13.77 -18.67
C GLN A 57 37.69 13.83 -20.19
N ARG A 58 38.49 14.62 -20.93
CA ARG A 58 38.47 14.61 -22.40
C ARG A 58 38.87 13.26 -22.96
N ALA A 59 39.89 12.65 -22.37
CA ALA A 59 40.30 11.31 -22.74
C ALA A 59 39.16 10.31 -22.51
N ALA A 60 38.45 10.39 -21.37
CA ALA A 60 37.28 9.55 -21.11
C ALA A 60 36.18 9.73 -22.17
N VAL A 61 35.83 10.98 -22.52
CA VAL A 61 34.87 11.27 -23.59
C VAL A 61 35.34 10.67 -24.92
N THR A 62 36.61 10.82 -25.26
CA THR A 62 37.19 10.29 -26.50
C THR A 62 37.09 8.77 -26.58
N VAL A 63 37.31 8.08 -25.46
CA VAL A 63 37.21 6.62 -25.37
C VAL A 63 35.74 6.18 -25.43
N LEU A 64 34.88 6.74 -24.58
CA LEU A 64 33.50 6.28 -24.42
C LEU A 64 32.59 6.64 -25.59
N THR A 65 32.86 7.72 -26.31
CA THR A 65 32.10 8.12 -27.52
C THR A 65 32.69 7.54 -28.81
N ARG A 66 33.70 6.65 -28.70
CA ARG A 66 34.29 5.98 -29.86
C ARG A 66 33.35 4.91 -30.39
N GLY A 67 32.71 5.19 -31.51
CA GLY A 67 31.76 4.28 -32.14
C GLY A 67 30.36 4.37 -31.55
N GLN A 68 29.51 3.40 -31.86
CA GLN A 68 28.15 3.33 -31.33
C GLN A 68 28.16 2.55 -30.01
N PRO A 69 27.49 3.04 -28.96
CA PRO A 69 27.35 2.28 -27.73
C PRO A 69 26.69 0.91 -27.96
N GLU A 70 27.17 -0.11 -27.25
CA GLU A 70 26.67 -1.48 -27.41
C GLU A 70 25.37 -1.73 -26.63
N ASP A 71 25.18 -1.02 -25.50
CA ASP A 71 24.05 -1.16 -24.61
C ASP A 71 23.71 0.14 -23.86
N ALA A 72 22.72 0.06 -22.95
CA ALA A 72 22.27 1.18 -22.14
C ALA A 72 23.35 1.70 -21.17
N GLU A 73 24.18 0.81 -20.62
CA GLU A 73 25.23 1.16 -19.66
C GLU A 73 26.33 1.97 -20.34
N HIS A 74 26.81 1.50 -21.49
CA HIS A 74 27.78 2.24 -22.30
C HIS A 74 27.20 3.57 -22.77
N ALA A 75 25.95 3.60 -23.25
CA ALA A 75 25.33 4.85 -23.70
C ALA A 75 25.21 5.88 -22.56
N ALA A 76 24.82 5.45 -21.37
CA ALA A 76 24.74 6.30 -20.18
C ALA A 76 26.12 6.78 -19.71
N GLU A 77 27.14 5.92 -19.71
CA GLU A 77 28.50 6.29 -19.33
C GLU A 77 29.10 7.30 -20.31
N ALA A 78 28.88 7.12 -21.61
CA ALA A 78 29.30 8.07 -22.64
C ALA A 78 28.63 9.44 -22.47
N ALA A 79 27.31 9.48 -22.26
CA ALA A 79 26.58 10.72 -21.99
C ALA A 79 27.03 11.39 -20.69
N GLY A 80 27.24 10.60 -19.63
CA GLY A 80 27.76 11.05 -18.34
C GLY A 80 29.17 11.62 -18.43
N ALA A 81 30.02 11.05 -19.28
CA ALA A 81 31.37 11.58 -19.52
C ALA A 81 31.34 12.96 -20.18
N VAL A 82 30.46 13.18 -21.16
CA VAL A 82 30.28 14.48 -21.82
C VAL A 82 29.71 15.52 -20.85
N HIS A 83 28.70 15.16 -20.06
CA HIS A 83 28.14 16.03 -19.02
C HIS A 83 29.20 16.40 -17.97
N THR A 84 29.96 15.42 -17.48
CA THR A 84 31.03 15.67 -16.50
C THR A 84 32.11 16.58 -17.09
N LEU A 85 32.45 16.42 -18.38
CA LEU A 85 33.40 17.31 -19.05
C LEU A 85 32.92 18.76 -19.03
N ALA A 86 31.64 19.01 -19.30
CA ALA A 86 31.08 20.36 -19.22
C ALA A 86 31.25 20.98 -17.82
N ALA A 87 30.92 20.25 -16.77
CA ALA A 87 31.08 20.72 -15.39
C ALA A 87 32.55 20.95 -15.00
N ARG A 88 33.48 20.11 -15.50
CA ARG A 88 34.92 20.28 -15.28
C ARG A 88 35.47 21.51 -15.98
N LEU A 89 35.06 21.73 -17.23
CA LEU A 89 35.45 22.92 -17.99
C LEU A 89 34.95 24.20 -17.32
N ASP A 90 33.73 24.20 -16.80
CA ASP A 90 33.18 25.32 -16.02
C ASP A 90 34.01 25.61 -14.78
N ALA A 91 34.28 24.59 -13.96
CA ALA A 91 35.09 24.71 -12.76
C ALA A 91 36.53 25.19 -13.06
N ASN A 92 37.05 24.88 -14.26
CA ASN A 92 38.36 25.34 -14.74
C ASN A 92 38.31 26.71 -15.45
N GLY A 93 37.16 27.40 -15.46
CA GLY A 93 36.99 28.71 -16.09
C GLY A 93 36.90 28.70 -17.63
N GLN A 94 36.81 27.53 -18.25
CA GLN A 94 36.72 27.35 -19.71
C GLN A 94 35.25 27.39 -20.19
N ARG A 95 34.57 28.52 -19.92
CA ARG A 95 33.12 28.68 -20.08
C ARG A 95 32.59 28.35 -21.48
N GLU A 96 33.23 28.85 -22.54
CA GLU A 96 32.74 28.67 -23.92
C GLU A 96 32.70 27.19 -24.31
N GLU A 97 33.73 26.45 -23.94
CA GLU A 97 33.78 25.03 -24.22
C GLU A 97 32.86 24.22 -23.30
N ALA A 98 32.72 24.63 -22.04
CA ALA A 98 31.75 24.04 -21.12
C ALA A 98 30.33 24.09 -21.69
N ILE A 99 29.95 25.22 -22.29
CA ILE A 99 28.65 25.39 -22.96
C ILE A 99 28.49 24.39 -24.11
N VAL A 100 29.49 24.26 -24.98
CA VAL A 100 29.45 23.33 -26.12
C VAL A 100 29.28 21.89 -25.65
N GLN A 101 30.02 21.48 -24.61
CA GLN A 101 29.90 20.13 -24.05
C GLN A 101 28.55 19.91 -23.35
N ALA A 102 28.03 20.94 -22.66
CA ALA A 102 26.72 20.85 -22.04
C ALA A 102 25.61 20.68 -23.10
N GLN A 103 25.66 21.44 -24.19
CA GLN A 103 24.72 21.29 -25.31
C GLN A 103 24.83 19.91 -25.96
N ALA A 104 26.04 19.38 -26.15
CA ALA A 104 26.28 18.05 -26.70
C ALA A 104 25.77 16.91 -25.81
N ALA A 105 25.74 17.11 -24.48
CA ALA A 105 25.23 16.12 -23.55
C ALA A 105 23.71 15.90 -23.64
N ILE A 106 22.93 16.88 -24.13
CA ILE A 106 21.47 16.75 -24.27
C ILE A 106 21.08 15.59 -25.21
N PRO A 107 21.50 15.57 -26.50
CA PRO A 107 21.17 14.47 -27.39
C PRO A 107 21.85 13.15 -26.99
N ALA A 108 22.99 13.20 -26.29
CA ALA A 108 23.64 12.00 -25.75
C ALA A 108 22.75 11.32 -24.70
N TRP A 109 22.24 12.09 -23.72
CA TRP A 109 21.30 11.57 -22.71
C TRP A 109 19.97 11.13 -23.31
N LYS A 110 19.45 11.84 -24.32
CA LYS A 110 18.26 11.39 -25.08
C LYS A 110 18.48 9.99 -25.66
N SER A 111 19.63 9.79 -26.30
CA SER A 111 19.97 8.52 -26.95
C SER A 111 20.16 7.41 -25.91
N ALA A 112 20.81 7.71 -24.77
CA ALA A 112 20.98 6.76 -23.68
C ALA A 112 19.63 6.25 -23.12
N GLY A 113 18.66 7.15 -22.92
CA GLY A 113 17.32 6.78 -22.45
C GLY A 113 16.50 5.93 -23.43
N ALA A 114 16.90 5.84 -24.70
CA ALA A 114 16.21 5.04 -25.71
C ALA A 114 16.66 3.57 -25.75
N TYR A 115 17.75 3.19 -25.07
CA TYR A 115 18.18 1.80 -25.00
C TYR A 115 17.28 0.97 -24.09
N ARG A 116 17.08 -0.30 -24.46
CA ARG A 116 16.39 -1.26 -23.61
C ARG A 116 17.16 -1.45 -22.31
N GLY A 117 16.47 -1.32 -21.17
CA GLY A 117 17.08 -1.46 -19.84
C GLY A 117 17.74 -0.18 -19.32
N ALA A 118 17.59 0.96 -20.01
CA ALA A 118 18.04 2.24 -19.49
C ALA A 118 17.30 2.63 -18.20
N ASP A 119 18.04 3.19 -17.25
CA ASP A 119 17.46 3.85 -16.08
C ASP A 119 16.94 5.23 -16.50
N VAL A 120 15.66 5.27 -16.90
CA VAL A 120 15.01 6.49 -17.41
C VAL A 120 14.92 7.58 -16.34
N ALA A 121 14.76 7.21 -15.06
CA ALA A 121 14.73 8.16 -13.97
C ALA A 121 16.10 8.85 -13.79
N ALA A 122 17.19 8.08 -13.83
CA ALA A 122 18.54 8.64 -13.81
C ALA A 122 18.80 9.55 -15.01
N VAL A 123 18.40 9.15 -16.23
CA VAL A 123 18.52 9.99 -17.43
C VAL A 123 17.79 11.33 -17.26
N ALA A 124 16.55 11.30 -16.75
CA ALA A 124 15.77 12.51 -16.50
C ALA A 124 16.45 13.44 -15.47
N ILE A 125 16.98 12.89 -14.37
CA ILE A 125 17.74 13.64 -13.35
C ILE A 125 18.98 14.30 -13.96
N GLN A 126 19.70 13.59 -14.83
CA GLN A 126 20.88 14.12 -15.51
C GLN A 126 20.52 15.27 -16.46
N LEU A 127 19.42 15.15 -17.21
CA LEU A 127 18.91 16.22 -18.07
C LEU A 127 18.47 17.46 -17.27
N THR A 128 17.84 17.28 -16.10
CA THR A 128 17.53 18.41 -15.20
C THR A 128 18.79 19.05 -14.62
N THR A 129 19.81 18.27 -14.31
CA THR A 129 21.11 18.81 -13.84
C THR A 129 21.80 19.61 -14.94
N LEU A 130 21.77 19.09 -16.16
CA LEU A 130 22.30 19.74 -17.35
C LEU A 130 21.54 21.04 -17.67
N SER A 131 20.21 21.04 -17.49
CA SER A 131 19.39 22.24 -17.57
C SER A 131 19.88 23.31 -16.59
N LYS A 132 20.09 22.97 -15.32
CA LYS A 132 20.62 23.93 -14.33
C LYS A 132 21.99 24.49 -14.73
N LEU A 133 22.89 23.65 -15.26
CA LEU A 133 24.21 24.07 -15.74
C LEU A 133 24.10 25.05 -16.92
N LEU A 134 23.25 24.76 -17.90
CA LEU A 134 22.99 25.66 -19.04
C LEU A 134 22.32 26.98 -18.60
N GLY A 135 21.46 26.92 -17.57
CA GLY A 135 20.89 28.10 -16.91
C GLY A 135 21.95 28.97 -16.25
N HIS A 136 22.91 28.37 -15.54
CA HIS A 136 24.08 29.09 -15.01
C HIS A 136 24.88 29.82 -16.11
N PHE A 137 24.91 29.24 -17.32
CA PHE A 137 25.54 29.87 -18.48
C PHE A 137 24.71 30.96 -19.16
N GLY A 138 23.44 31.14 -18.78
CA GLY A 138 22.50 32.04 -19.46
C GLY A 138 22.06 31.51 -20.84
N GLN A 139 22.25 30.21 -21.12
CA GLN A 139 21.84 29.58 -22.37
C GLN A 139 20.36 29.24 -22.33
N LEU A 140 19.51 30.28 -22.34
CA LEU A 140 18.08 30.15 -22.06
C LEU A 140 17.35 29.11 -22.92
N PRO A 141 17.51 29.08 -24.25
CA PRO A 141 16.83 28.09 -25.08
C PRO A 141 17.23 26.65 -24.75
N ASP A 142 18.51 26.43 -24.46
CA ASP A 142 19.06 25.08 -24.27
C ASP A 142 18.69 24.48 -22.93
N TYR A 143 18.67 25.26 -21.85
CA TYR A 143 18.24 24.70 -20.57
C TYR A 143 16.74 24.38 -20.53
N VAL A 144 15.91 25.17 -21.22
CA VAL A 144 14.49 24.82 -21.39
C VAL A 144 14.35 23.56 -22.23
N ALA A 145 15.13 23.40 -23.30
CA ALA A 145 15.13 22.19 -24.11
C ALA A 145 15.54 20.95 -23.30
N ALA A 146 16.61 21.05 -22.49
CA ALA A 146 17.05 19.97 -21.60
C ALA A 146 15.96 19.60 -20.58
N GLN A 147 15.30 20.60 -19.98
CA GLN A 147 14.23 20.34 -19.00
C GLN A 147 12.97 19.76 -19.64
N LYS A 148 12.59 20.22 -20.84
CA LYS A 148 11.48 19.63 -21.61
C LYS A 148 11.75 18.17 -21.91
N LEU A 149 12.97 17.85 -22.34
CA LEU A 149 13.36 16.48 -22.59
C LEU A 149 13.32 15.63 -21.31
N ALA A 150 13.76 16.17 -20.16
CA ALA A 150 13.66 15.47 -18.88
C ALA A 150 12.21 15.08 -18.53
N VAL A 151 11.27 16.01 -18.73
CA VAL A 151 9.82 15.74 -18.55
C VAL A 151 9.34 14.71 -19.58
N GLU A 152 9.71 14.85 -20.85
CA GLU A 152 9.30 13.95 -21.94
C GLU A 152 9.74 12.50 -21.69
N VAL A 153 11.01 12.27 -21.34
CA VAL A 153 11.50 10.91 -21.10
C VAL A 153 10.84 10.28 -19.88
N LEU A 154 10.61 11.06 -18.82
CA LEU A 154 10.04 10.54 -17.59
C LEU A 154 8.53 10.30 -17.69
N VAL A 155 7.77 11.16 -18.38
CA VAL A 155 6.32 10.98 -18.59
C VAL A 155 6.01 9.71 -19.38
N ASN A 156 6.88 9.34 -20.33
CA ASN A 156 6.75 8.11 -21.11
C ASN A 156 7.26 6.86 -20.38
N HIS A 157 7.75 7.00 -19.14
CA HIS A 157 8.23 5.89 -18.32
C HIS A 157 7.10 5.31 -17.47
N ASP A 158 6.94 3.98 -17.57
CA ASP A 158 6.06 3.18 -16.71
C ASP A 158 6.94 2.40 -15.71
N PRO A 159 7.13 2.93 -14.49
CA PRO A 159 7.96 2.28 -13.48
C PRO A 159 7.21 1.08 -12.85
N PRO A 160 7.92 0.11 -12.26
CA PRO A 160 7.30 -0.90 -11.40
C PRO A 160 6.49 -0.24 -10.27
N ASP A 161 5.40 -0.88 -9.83
CA ASP A 161 4.49 -0.36 -8.79
C ASP A 161 5.21 0.18 -7.55
N ALA A 162 6.27 -0.51 -7.10
CA ALA A 162 7.06 -0.12 -5.94
C ALA A 162 7.75 1.25 -6.05
N LEU A 163 8.02 1.72 -7.28
CA LEU A 163 8.68 2.99 -7.57
C LEU A 163 7.73 4.07 -8.11
N GLN A 164 6.44 3.74 -8.28
CA GLN A 164 5.48 4.62 -8.93
C GLN A 164 5.33 5.97 -8.20
N ALA A 165 5.27 5.94 -6.87
CA ALA A 165 5.17 7.16 -6.06
C ALA A 165 6.40 8.07 -6.18
N GLU A 166 7.60 7.49 -6.18
CA GLU A 166 8.86 8.23 -6.29
C GLU A 166 9.00 8.88 -7.67
N VAL A 167 8.71 8.12 -8.73
CA VAL A 167 8.77 8.62 -10.12
C VAL A 167 7.73 9.71 -10.35
N GLU A 168 6.51 9.58 -9.83
CA GLU A 168 5.49 10.63 -9.92
C GLU A 168 5.88 11.91 -9.16
N ALA A 169 6.53 11.78 -8.00
CA ALA A 169 7.07 12.94 -7.29
C ALA A 169 8.15 13.66 -8.13
N LEU A 170 9.06 12.89 -8.74
CA LEU A 170 10.10 13.39 -9.62
C LEU A 170 9.52 14.09 -10.87
N LYS A 171 8.52 13.48 -11.53
CA LYS A 171 7.77 14.12 -12.64
C LYS A 171 7.21 15.47 -12.23
N GLY A 172 6.58 15.54 -11.05
CA GLY A 172 6.03 16.77 -10.51
C GLY A 172 7.08 17.88 -10.32
N ASP A 173 8.23 17.56 -9.73
CA ASP A 173 9.32 18.54 -9.54
C ASP A 173 9.90 19.02 -10.86
N MET A 174 10.01 18.13 -11.85
CA MET A 174 10.49 18.47 -13.19
C MET A 174 9.52 19.37 -13.96
N ILE A 175 8.22 19.14 -13.84
CA ILE A 175 7.18 19.99 -14.45
C ILE A 175 7.18 21.38 -13.80
N ILE A 176 7.31 21.47 -12.47
CA ILE A 176 7.43 22.75 -11.75
C ILE A 176 8.68 23.50 -12.20
N THR A 177 9.82 22.81 -12.33
CA THR A 177 11.07 23.38 -12.82
C THR A 177 10.91 23.91 -14.24
N LEU A 178 10.29 23.13 -15.14
CA LEU A 178 10.00 23.58 -16.51
C LEU A 178 9.13 24.83 -16.54
N ALA A 179 8.10 24.89 -15.69
CA ALA A 179 7.21 26.04 -15.61
C ALA A 179 7.93 27.31 -15.13
N ALA A 180 8.88 27.19 -14.21
CA ALA A 180 9.72 28.30 -13.76
C ALA A 180 10.60 28.81 -14.90
N HIS A 181 11.27 27.89 -15.61
CA HIS A 181 12.10 28.20 -16.77
C HIS A 181 11.32 28.90 -17.90
N LEU A 182 10.13 28.41 -18.23
CA LEU A 182 9.27 29.03 -19.24
C LEU A 182 8.80 30.44 -18.85
N ARG A 183 8.61 30.68 -17.54
CA ARG A 183 8.24 31.99 -17.01
C ARG A 183 9.38 33.01 -17.13
N GLU A 184 10.62 32.60 -16.87
CA GLU A 184 11.80 33.45 -17.05
C GLU A 184 11.96 33.91 -18.50
N LEU A 185 11.61 33.04 -19.46
CA LEU A 185 11.56 33.36 -20.88
C LEU A 185 10.34 34.20 -21.30
N SER A 186 9.41 34.50 -20.39
CA SER A 186 8.11 35.08 -20.73
C SER A 186 7.33 34.28 -21.80
N LEU A 187 7.51 32.95 -21.81
CA LEU A 187 6.87 32.00 -22.72
C LEU A 187 6.08 30.93 -21.93
N PRO A 188 5.11 31.30 -21.08
CA PRO A 188 4.34 30.32 -20.33
C PRO A 188 3.52 29.43 -21.28
N GLU A 189 3.64 28.12 -21.13
CA GLU A 189 2.83 27.15 -21.88
C GLU A 189 1.58 26.77 -21.05
N PRO A 190 0.35 26.94 -21.59
CA PRO A 190 -0.88 26.64 -20.85
C PRO A 190 -0.98 25.19 -20.36
N GLU A 191 -0.46 24.25 -21.13
CA GLU A 191 -0.41 22.83 -20.76
C GLU A 191 0.43 22.61 -19.51
N VAL A 192 1.67 23.12 -19.51
CA VAL A 192 2.59 23.01 -18.38
C VAL A 192 2.00 23.68 -17.14
N GLN A 193 1.33 24.83 -17.28
CA GLN A 193 0.67 25.46 -16.14
C GLN A 193 -0.47 24.61 -15.56
N ARG A 194 -1.25 23.93 -16.41
CA ARG A 194 -2.30 23.01 -15.96
C ARG A 194 -1.70 21.84 -15.19
N GLN A 195 -0.63 21.24 -15.72
CA GLN A 195 0.08 20.15 -15.06
C GLN A 195 0.67 20.59 -13.71
N VAL A 196 1.22 21.80 -13.60
CA VAL A 196 1.65 22.37 -12.31
C VAL A 196 0.50 22.46 -11.33
N GLN A 197 -0.68 22.95 -11.74
CA GLN A 197 -1.84 23.03 -10.86
C GLN A 197 -2.28 21.64 -10.38
N GLU A 198 -2.24 20.64 -11.27
CA GLU A 198 -2.55 19.26 -10.89
C GLU A 198 -1.55 18.69 -9.89
N VAL A 199 -0.24 18.87 -10.13
CA VAL A 199 0.83 18.42 -9.23
C VAL A 199 0.69 19.05 -7.84
N LEU A 200 0.48 20.37 -7.78
CA LEU A 200 0.31 21.08 -6.52
C LEU A 200 -1.00 20.69 -5.81
N GLY A 201 -2.08 20.54 -6.57
CA GLY A 201 -3.36 20.05 -6.07
C GLY A 201 -3.24 18.66 -5.45
N ARG A 202 -2.57 17.73 -6.14
CA ARG A 202 -2.29 16.37 -5.66
C ARG A 202 -1.49 16.39 -4.37
N ARG A 203 -0.37 17.13 -4.34
CA ARG A 203 0.48 17.26 -3.14
C ARG A 203 -0.30 17.81 -1.94
N GLY A 204 -1.11 18.84 -2.16
CA GLY A 204 -1.97 19.41 -1.12
C GLY A 204 -3.02 18.40 -0.63
N ALA A 205 -3.66 17.68 -1.56
CA ALA A 205 -4.64 16.66 -1.22
C ALA A 205 -4.03 15.48 -0.45
N GLU A 206 -2.87 14.97 -0.88
CA GLU A 206 -2.17 13.90 -0.18
C GLU A 206 -1.74 14.32 1.22
N ALA A 207 -1.22 15.54 1.38
CA ALA A 207 -0.87 16.06 2.70
C ALA A 207 -2.10 16.10 3.62
N ALA A 208 -3.23 16.61 3.13
CA ALA A 208 -4.47 16.69 3.89
C ALA A 208 -5.04 15.30 4.22
N ILE A 209 -5.10 14.40 3.24
CA ILE A 209 -5.58 13.02 3.42
C ILE A 209 -4.70 12.26 4.41
N ASN A 210 -3.37 12.38 4.30
CA ASN A 210 -2.44 11.71 5.21
C ASN A 210 -2.51 12.28 6.63
N ALA A 211 -2.79 13.59 6.79
CA ALA A 211 -3.04 14.19 8.09
C ALA A 211 -4.34 13.63 8.71
N PHE A 212 -5.45 13.69 7.96
CA PHE A 212 -6.73 13.10 8.37
C PHE A 212 -6.61 11.63 8.74
N TYR A 213 -5.90 10.84 7.93
CA TYR A 213 -5.64 9.42 8.18
C TYR A 213 -4.94 9.16 9.51
N ARG A 214 -3.94 9.99 9.88
CA ARG A 214 -3.23 9.86 11.16
C ARG A 214 -4.05 10.30 12.36
N GLU A 215 -4.87 11.34 12.21
CA GLU A 215 -5.62 11.95 13.32
C GLU A 215 -6.93 11.20 13.65
N GLN A 216 -7.65 10.72 12.64
CA GLN A 216 -8.98 10.10 12.78
C GLN A 216 -8.94 8.57 12.90
N ILE A 217 -7.76 8.01 13.16
CA ILE A 217 -7.53 6.57 13.19
C ILE A 217 -7.89 5.89 11.84
N GLY A 218 -7.56 6.53 10.71
CA GLY A 218 -7.90 6.06 9.36
C GLY A 218 -7.40 4.64 9.05
N ALA A 219 -6.28 4.22 9.66
CA ALA A 219 -5.77 2.85 9.56
C ALA A 219 -6.77 1.80 10.03
N LEU A 220 -7.56 2.11 11.07
CA LEU A 220 -8.57 1.19 11.60
C LEU A 220 -9.88 1.21 10.80
N VAL A 221 -9.96 2.03 9.76
CA VAL A 221 -11.21 2.31 9.07
C VAL A 221 -11.14 1.97 7.60
N VAL A 222 -10.04 2.30 6.93
CA VAL A 222 -9.82 2.07 5.50
C VAL A 222 -8.56 1.26 5.19
N GLY A 223 -7.71 0.99 6.19
CA GLY A 223 -6.49 0.18 6.05
C GLY A 223 -5.30 0.95 5.47
N ASP A 224 -4.39 0.24 4.83
CA ASP A 224 -3.16 0.78 4.26
C ASP A 224 -3.40 1.51 2.93
N SER A 225 -2.54 2.49 2.63
CA SER A 225 -2.60 3.29 1.40
C SER A 225 -2.22 2.47 0.17
N GLN A 226 -3.05 2.46 -0.87
CA GLN A 226 -2.87 1.64 -2.09
C GLN A 226 -2.46 2.43 -3.34
N GLY A 227 -2.01 3.69 -3.18
CA GLY A 227 -1.55 4.52 -4.29
C GLY A 227 -1.58 6.01 -3.99
N LEU A 228 -1.35 6.81 -5.02
CA LEU A 228 -1.40 8.27 -4.97
C LEU A 228 -2.83 8.79 -5.03
N ALA A 229 -3.02 10.04 -4.62
CA ALA A 229 -4.29 10.71 -4.83
C ALA A 229 -4.50 11.04 -6.32
N ALA A 230 -5.69 10.76 -6.85
CA ALA A 230 -6.08 11.06 -8.23
C ALA A 230 -7.29 12.00 -8.26
N LEU A 231 -7.33 12.94 -9.20
CA LEU A 231 -8.45 13.85 -9.35
C LEU A 231 -9.61 13.13 -10.08
N GLY A 232 -10.75 12.99 -9.41
CA GLY A 232 -11.96 12.44 -9.99
C GLY A 232 -12.65 13.40 -10.97
N SER A 233 -13.56 12.87 -11.80
CA SER A 233 -14.40 13.68 -12.69
C SER A 233 -15.36 14.61 -11.95
N ASP A 234 -15.61 14.32 -10.67
CA ASP A 234 -16.38 15.14 -9.72
C ASP A 234 -15.55 16.29 -9.13
N GLY A 235 -14.27 16.41 -9.51
CA GLY A 235 -13.34 17.43 -9.02
C GLY A 235 -12.72 17.11 -7.67
N ASN A 236 -13.03 15.96 -7.06
CA ASN A 236 -12.51 15.60 -5.74
C ASN A 236 -11.24 14.76 -5.86
N TRP A 237 -10.28 14.93 -4.94
CA TRP A 237 -9.09 14.12 -4.89
C TRP A 237 -9.35 12.79 -4.17
N ARG A 238 -9.26 11.71 -4.94
CA ARG A 238 -9.36 10.28 -4.63
C ARG A 238 -8.11 9.60 -4.12
N LYS A 239 -7.94 9.22 -2.85
CA LYS A 239 -6.86 8.29 -2.47
C LYS A 239 -7.40 6.90 -2.08
N PRO A 240 -6.96 5.81 -2.76
CA PRO A 240 -7.38 4.46 -2.44
C PRO A 240 -6.63 3.89 -1.23
N PHE A 241 -7.32 3.05 -0.47
CA PHE A 241 -6.80 2.28 0.65
C PHE A 241 -7.31 0.84 0.57
N THR A 242 -6.71 -0.08 1.33
CA THR A 242 -6.98 -1.53 1.29
C THR A 242 -8.48 -1.86 1.37
N PHE A 243 -9.21 -1.18 2.26
CA PHE A 243 -10.63 -1.41 2.52
C PHE A 243 -11.47 -0.14 2.36
N GLY A 244 -11.07 0.74 1.43
CA GLY A 244 -11.86 1.93 1.15
C GLY A 244 -11.14 3.02 0.37
N SER A 245 -11.65 4.24 0.49
CA SER A 245 -10.98 5.42 -0.01
C SER A 245 -11.29 6.64 0.84
N ILE A 246 -10.35 7.57 0.88
CA ILE A 246 -10.53 8.89 1.49
C ILE A 246 -10.56 9.90 0.35
N ILE A 247 -11.55 10.79 0.39
CA ILE A 247 -11.64 11.91 -0.54
C ILE A 247 -11.20 13.19 0.12
N LYS A 248 -10.55 14.06 -0.65
CA LYS A 248 -10.36 15.47 -0.34
C LYS A 248 -11.12 16.31 -1.36
N PRO A 249 -12.26 16.90 -0.99
CA PRO A 249 -12.94 17.86 -1.84
C PRO A 249 -12.07 19.09 -2.12
N LEU A 250 -12.32 19.79 -3.24
CA LEU A 250 -11.61 21.05 -3.54
C LEU A 250 -11.78 22.06 -2.40
N SER A 251 -13.00 22.15 -1.86
CA SER A 251 -13.36 22.95 -0.70
C SER A 251 -13.88 22.06 0.43
N GLY A 252 -13.30 22.16 1.63
CA GLY A 252 -13.69 21.37 2.80
C GLY A 252 -12.64 20.33 3.20
N ASP A 253 -12.85 19.67 4.33
CA ASP A 253 -11.88 18.75 4.91
C ASP A 253 -11.93 17.35 4.25
N PRO A 254 -10.83 16.58 4.30
CA PRO A 254 -10.86 15.18 3.90
C PRO A 254 -11.92 14.40 4.68
N LYS A 255 -12.50 13.40 4.04
CA LYS A 255 -13.45 12.48 4.67
C LYS A 255 -13.35 11.08 4.08
N ILE A 256 -13.75 10.08 4.84
CA ILE A 256 -13.91 8.73 4.32
C ILE A 256 -15.03 8.76 3.28
N ASP A 257 -14.74 8.22 2.11
CA ASP A 257 -15.72 8.15 1.04
C ASP A 257 -16.31 6.75 0.91
N THR A 258 -15.46 5.75 0.69
CA THR A 258 -15.89 4.38 0.54
C THR A 258 -15.32 3.56 1.68
N ARG A 259 -16.14 2.69 2.26
CA ARG A 259 -15.75 1.64 3.21
C ARG A 259 -16.26 0.30 2.73
N TYR A 260 -15.67 -0.77 3.22
CA TYR A 260 -16.24 -2.11 3.07
C TYR A 260 -16.93 -2.56 4.36
N VAL A 261 -18.06 -3.22 4.17
CA VAL A 261 -18.77 -3.96 5.22
C VAL A 261 -18.79 -5.43 4.89
N VAL A 262 -18.94 -6.26 5.92
CA VAL A 262 -19.11 -7.70 5.83
C VAL A 262 -20.52 -8.09 6.30
N THR A 263 -21.09 -9.06 5.59
CA THR A 263 -22.26 -9.82 6.02
C THR A 263 -21.83 -11.26 6.17
N ILE A 264 -22.22 -11.88 7.29
CA ILE A 264 -21.88 -13.26 7.64
C ILE A 264 -23.20 -13.98 7.87
N ASP A 265 -23.42 -15.05 7.11
CA ASP A 265 -24.58 -15.93 7.25
C ASP A 265 -24.09 -17.36 7.48
N THR A 266 -24.89 -18.17 8.16
CA THR A 266 -24.70 -19.62 8.13
C THR A 266 -25.01 -20.14 6.73
N ALA A 267 -24.09 -20.89 6.14
CA ALA A 267 -24.34 -21.67 4.94
C ALA A 267 -25.12 -22.94 5.29
N ALA A 268 -24.72 -23.61 6.38
CA ALA A 268 -25.41 -24.77 6.95
C ALA A 268 -24.82 -25.07 8.34
N ILE A 269 -25.59 -25.76 9.17
CA ILE A 269 -25.11 -26.41 10.39
C ILE A 269 -25.44 -27.90 10.28
N LYS A 270 -24.47 -28.76 10.57
CA LYS A 270 -24.69 -30.22 10.59
C LYS A 270 -24.57 -30.76 12.01
N CYS A 271 -25.58 -31.49 12.44
CA CYS A 271 -25.52 -32.31 13.65
C CYS A 271 -24.89 -33.67 13.34
N PHE A 272 -23.96 -34.12 14.17
CA PHE A 272 -23.27 -35.41 14.11
C PHE A 272 -23.61 -36.33 15.28
N GLY A 273 -24.32 -35.83 16.30
CA GLY A 273 -24.74 -36.60 17.47
C GLY A 273 -25.47 -35.73 18.48
N THR A 274 -26.44 -36.33 19.16
CA THR A 274 -27.26 -35.77 20.24
C THR A 274 -27.19 -36.72 21.45
N GLU A 275 -27.27 -36.21 22.68
CA GLU A 275 -27.23 -37.04 23.90
C GLU A 275 -28.61 -37.58 24.31
N ASP A 276 -29.70 -37.09 23.73
CA ASP A 276 -31.03 -37.69 23.90
C ASP A 276 -31.36 -38.71 22.78
N PRO A 277 -31.18 -40.02 23.02
CA PRO A 277 -31.54 -41.06 22.03
C PRO A 277 -33.07 -41.21 21.85
N SER A 278 -33.89 -40.43 22.55
CA SER A 278 -35.36 -40.50 22.53
C SER A 278 -36.07 -39.18 22.27
N GLY A 279 -35.34 -38.06 22.14
CA GLY A 279 -35.87 -36.70 22.11
C GLY A 279 -35.32 -35.85 20.98
N GLU A 280 -36.04 -34.77 20.71
CA GLU A 280 -35.69 -33.69 19.81
C GLU A 280 -34.85 -32.67 20.58
N ASP A 281 -33.59 -32.41 20.17
CA ASP A 281 -32.74 -31.40 20.80
C ASP A 281 -33.18 -29.99 20.36
N GLU A 282 -33.03 -28.99 21.23
CA GLU A 282 -33.34 -27.59 20.92
C GLU A 282 -32.07 -26.73 21.01
N PRO A 283 -31.07 -26.95 20.12
CA PRO A 283 -29.81 -26.25 20.22
C PRO A 283 -30.01 -24.77 19.90
N TYR A 284 -29.22 -23.92 20.55
CA TYR A 284 -29.14 -22.52 20.20
C TYR A 284 -27.69 -22.07 20.14
N ILE A 285 -27.41 -21.12 19.26
CA ILE A 285 -26.10 -20.49 19.15
C ILE A 285 -26.16 -19.06 19.66
N VAL A 286 -25.10 -18.69 20.37
CA VAL A 286 -24.78 -17.31 20.70
C VAL A 286 -23.58 -16.90 19.87
N VAL A 287 -23.78 -15.92 19.02
CA VAL A 287 -22.76 -15.41 18.11
C VAL A 287 -22.37 -14.00 18.51
N ILE A 288 -21.07 -13.75 18.55
CA ILE A 288 -20.47 -12.47 18.83
C ILE A 288 -19.48 -12.17 17.71
N VAL A 289 -19.72 -11.07 17.00
CA VAL A 289 -18.82 -10.59 15.95
C VAL A 289 -18.20 -9.27 16.39
N TYR A 290 -16.88 -9.20 16.37
CA TYR A 290 -16.14 -8.01 16.77
C TYR A 290 -14.89 -7.78 15.94
N ALA A 291 -14.48 -6.52 15.83
CA ALA A 291 -13.26 -6.14 15.13
C ALA A 291 -12.08 -6.12 16.11
N VAL A 292 -10.94 -6.58 15.66
CA VAL A 292 -9.67 -6.52 16.40
C VAL A 292 -8.69 -5.69 15.59
N ASP A 293 -8.20 -4.61 16.20
CA ASP A 293 -7.25 -3.73 15.55
C ASP A 293 -5.82 -4.32 15.49
N PRO A 294 -4.91 -3.78 14.65
CA PRO A 294 -3.53 -4.28 14.56
C PRO A 294 -2.71 -4.16 15.86
N LEU A 295 -3.15 -3.33 16.81
CA LEU A 295 -2.60 -3.18 18.17
C LEU A 295 -3.35 -4.04 19.21
N GLN A 296 -4.16 -5.00 18.77
CA GLN A 296 -5.00 -5.91 19.55
C GLN A 296 -6.04 -5.25 20.45
N ARG A 297 -6.57 -4.08 20.06
CA ARG A 297 -7.70 -3.46 20.75
C ARG A 297 -8.98 -3.87 20.06
N GLU A 298 -9.95 -4.31 20.83
CA GLU A 298 -11.22 -4.85 20.34
C GLU A 298 -12.25 -3.72 20.26
N ARG A 299 -13.02 -3.65 19.15
CA ARG A 299 -14.02 -2.61 18.92
C ARG A 299 -15.22 -3.13 18.12
N ALA A 300 -16.39 -2.60 18.46
CA ALA A 300 -17.72 -2.84 17.87
C ALA A 300 -18.21 -4.30 17.98
N VAL A 301 -19.36 -4.50 18.62
CA VAL A 301 -19.88 -5.84 18.93
C VAL A 301 -21.31 -5.98 18.42
N ILE A 302 -21.51 -6.85 17.43
CA ILE A 302 -22.82 -7.43 17.13
C ILE A 302 -22.91 -8.71 17.95
N SER A 303 -23.95 -8.84 18.79
CA SER A 303 -24.26 -10.07 19.51
C SER A 303 -25.64 -10.56 19.12
N LYS A 304 -25.78 -11.85 18.80
CA LYS A 304 -27.04 -12.44 18.39
C LYS A 304 -27.21 -13.82 19.01
N ARG A 305 -28.41 -14.10 19.51
CA ARG A 305 -28.87 -15.46 19.83
C ARG A 305 -29.73 -15.97 18.68
N ILE A 306 -29.53 -17.23 18.30
CA ILE A 306 -30.32 -17.89 17.26
C ILE A 306 -30.72 -19.25 17.81
N ASP A 307 -32.03 -19.43 18.02
CA ASP A 307 -32.61 -20.68 18.48
C ASP A 307 -32.99 -21.57 17.31
N PHE A 308 -32.77 -22.88 17.47
CA PHE A 308 -33.21 -23.92 16.56
C PHE A 308 -34.10 -24.89 17.34
N ALA A 309 -35.10 -25.45 16.68
CA ALA A 309 -36.04 -26.38 17.30
C ALA A 309 -35.90 -27.74 16.65
N GLU A 310 -35.96 -28.78 17.47
CA GLU A 310 -36.18 -30.17 17.07
C GLU A 310 -35.10 -30.77 16.16
N VAL A 311 -33.83 -30.64 16.53
CA VAL A 311 -32.68 -31.12 15.75
C VAL A 311 -32.33 -32.56 16.10
N GLN A 312 -32.11 -33.39 15.07
CA GLN A 312 -31.70 -34.80 15.23
C GLN A 312 -30.29 -35.11 14.73
N GLU A 313 -29.71 -36.23 15.17
CA GLU A 313 -28.42 -36.72 14.66
C GLU A 313 -28.44 -36.86 13.12
N GLY A 314 -27.43 -36.27 12.47
CA GLY A 314 -27.27 -36.30 11.01
C GLY A 314 -28.03 -35.19 10.28
N GLU A 315 -28.87 -34.43 10.96
CA GLU A 315 -29.65 -33.35 10.36
C GLU A 315 -28.77 -32.16 9.92
N VAL A 316 -29.20 -31.52 8.83
CA VAL A 316 -28.64 -30.26 8.35
C VAL A 316 -29.68 -29.17 8.54
N PHE A 317 -29.36 -28.18 9.36
CA PHE A 317 -30.26 -27.11 9.76
C PHE A 317 -29.56 -25.75 9.69
N GLY A 318 -30.28 -24.69 10.11
CA GLY A 318 -29.72 -23.36 10.25
C GLY A 318 -29.17 -22.79 8.95
N VAL A 319 -29.76 -23.10 7.79
CA VAL A 319 -29.33 -22.56 6.48
C VAL A 319 -29.78 -21.11 6.33
N GLY A 320 -28.85 -20.22 5.98
CA GLY A 320 -29.14 -18.81 5.65
C GLY A 320 -29.46 -17.93 6.85
N HIS A 321 -29.13 -18.35 8.07
CA HIS A 321 -29.31 -17.51 9.25
C HIS A 321 -28.19 -16.46 9.31
N GLN A 322 -28.60 -15.20 9.31
CA GLN A 322 -27.68 -14.08 9.39
C GLN A 322 -27.02 -14.01 10.78
N LEU A 323 -25.70 -14.09 10.81
CA LEU A 323 -24.88 -13.95 12.03
C LEU A 323 -24.47 -12.50 12.26
N ALA A 324 -24.12 -11.78 11.19
CA ALA A 324 -23.82 -10.35 11.22
C ALA A 324 -24.18 -9.70 9.87
N GLU A 325 -24.61 -8.45 9.89
CA GLU A 325 -24.94 -7.68 8.69
C GLU A 325 -24.35 -6.27 8.78
N GLY A 326 -23.80 -5.81 7.66
CA GLY A 326 -23.29 -4.44 7.55
C GLY A 326 -22.14 -4.14 8.50
N PHE A 327 -21.40 -5.15 8.96
CA PHE A 327 -20.33 -4.99 9.93
C PHE A 327 -19.09 -4.40 9.25
N PHE A 328 -18.56 -3.29 9.77
CA PHE A 328 -17.43 -2.62 9.13
C PHE A 328 -16.13 -3.42 9.20
N ILE A 329 -15.40 -3.49 8.09
CA ILE A 329 -14.03 -4.01 8.09
C ILE A 329 -13.10 -3.00 8.77
N PRO A 330 -12.30 -3.41 9.79
CA PRO A 330 -11.50 -2.50 10.61
C PRO A 330 -10.15 -2.15 9.96
N GLY A 331 -10.17 -1.72 8.69
CA GLY A 331 -8.95 -1.52 7.92
C GLY A 331 -8.08 -2.77 7.94
N ASP A 332 -6.79 -2.65 8.28
CA ASP A 332 -5.86 -3.80 8.30
C ASP A 332 -5.99 -4.67 9.57
N GLY A 333 -6.97 -4.38 10.43
CA GLY A 333 -7.38 -5.27 11.51
C GLY A 333 -8.15 -6.50 11.02
N ARG A 334 -8.43 -7.44 11.91
CA ARG A 334 -9.20 -8.66 11.62
C ARG A 334 -10.63 -8.56 12.16
N ILE A 335 -11.53 -9.37 11.61
CA ILE A 335 -12.86 -9.60 12.20
C ILE A 335 -12.84 -10.95 12.88
N ARG A 336 -13.32 -10.99 14.11
CA ARG A 336 -13.39 -12.20 14.91
C ARG A 336 -14.83 -12.57 15.19
N ILE A 337 -15.11 -13.86 15.07
CA ILE A 337 -16.43 -14.44 15.25
C ILE A 337 -16.30 -15.48 16.35
N ARG A 338 -16.92 -15.23 17.49
CA ARG A 338 -17.07 -16.24 18.53
C ARG A 338 -18.47 -16.83 18.44
N ILE A 339 -18.55 -18.14 18.30
CA ILE A 339 -19.80 -18.87 18.34
C ILE A 339 -19.73 -19.80 19.54
N ALA A 340 -20.71 -19.70 20.42
CA ALA A 340 -20.92 -20.66 21.49
C ALA A 340 -22.23 -21.38 21.23
N LEU A 341 -22.21 -22.71 21.32
CA LEU A 341 -23.33 -23.58 21.05
C LEU A 341 -23.78 -24.22 22.36
N TYR A 342 -25.08 -24.24 22.56
CA TYR A 342 -25.74 -24.69 23.77
C TYR A 342 -26.87 -25.64 23.40
N ASP A 343 -27.14 -26.60 24.27
CA ASP A 343 -28.38 -27.36 24.23
C ASP A 343 -29.37 -26.77 25.24
N ARG A 344 -30.67 -26.97 25.03
CA ARG A 344 -31.70 -26.44 25.93
C ARG A 344 -32.27 -27.58 26.77
N GLU A 345 -31.92 -27.62 28.06
CA GLU A 345 -32.64 -28.49 28.99
C GLU A 345 -34.06 -27.96 29.25
N ALA A 346 -35.05 -28.87 29.26
CA ALA A 346 -36.46 -28.52 29.37
C ALA A 346 -36.80 -27.74 30.66
N GLY A 347 -37.15 -26.44 30.54
CA GLY A 347 -37.79 -25.66 31.61
C GLY A 347 -37.24 -24.25 31.93
N ALA A 348 -36.23 -23.74 31.21
CA ALA A 348 -35.49 -22.52 31.61
C ALA A 348 -35.67 -21.25 30.72
N SER A 349 -36.64 -21.20 29.81
CA SER A 349 -36.73 -20.19 28.73
C SER A 349 -36.71 -18.73 29.19
N ASP A 350 -37.61 -18.35 30.10
CA ASP A 350 -37.89 -16.94 30.39
C ASP A 350 -36.79 -16.28 31.26
N HIS A 351 -36.03 -17.10 31.98
CA HIS A 351 -34.98 -16.63 32.88
C HIS A 351 -33.65 -16.39 32.15
N LEU A 352 -33.34 -17.21 31.13
CA LEU A 352 -32.12 -17.09 30.33
C LEU A 352 -32.19 -15.95 29.32
N GLU A 353 -33.33 -15.73 28.65
CA GLU A 353 -33.49 -14.61 27.71
C GLU A 353 -33.36 -13.26 28.43
N LYS A 354 -33.90 -13.18 29.66
CA LYS A 354 -33.76 -12.00 30.51
C LYS A 354 -32.33 -11.80 31.00
N LYS A 355 -31.65 -12.85 31.48
CA LYS A 355 -30.22 -12.79 31.86
C LYS A 355 -29.33 -12.41 30.69
N TRP A 356 -29.58 -12.96 29.49
CA TRP A 356 -28.88 -12.59 28.27
C TRP A 356 -29.14 -11.13 27.91
N SER A 357 -30.40 -10.68 27.89
CA SER A 357 -30.72 -9.27 27.66
C SER A 357 -30.00 -8.37 28.66
N ASP A 358 -30.03 -8.70 29.95
CA ASP A 358 -29.48 -7.86 31.01
C ASP A 358 -27.94 -7.87 31.03
N ASN A 359 -27.29 -9.00 30.75
CA ASN A 359 -25.83 -9.14 30.72
C ASN A 359 -25.21 -8.83 29.37
N ALA A 360 -25.86 -9.12 28.25
CA ALA A 360 -25.45 -8.60 26.94
C ALA A 360 -25.59 -7.07 26.97
N LYS A 361 -26.69 -6.52 27.52
CA LYS A 361 -26.74 -5.08 27.81
C LYS A 361 -25.66 -4.67 28.80
N ALA A 362 -25.38 -5.35 29.91
CA ALA A 362 -24.34 -4.91 30.84
C ALA A 362 -22.89 -5.12 30.36
N GLY A 363 -22.62 -6.02 29.41
CA GLY A 363 -21.31 -6.23 28.78
C GLY A 363 -21.11 -5.30 27.58
N ILE A 364 -22.16 -5.08 26.79
CA ILE A 364 -22.20 -4.12 25.68
C ILE A 364 -22.25 -2.68 26.22
N ILE A 365 -23.10 -2.39 27.22
CA ILE A 365 -23.20 -1.12 27.97
C ILE A 365 -22.10 -1.03 29.04
N GLY A 366 -21.54 -2.08 29.60
CA GLY A 366 -20.34 -1.96 30.46
C GLY A 366 -19.14 -1.52 29.65
N GLY A 367 -18.99 -2.10 28.46
CA GLY A 367 -18.05 -1.69 27.43
C GLY A 367 -18.42 -0.38 26.69
N LEU A 368 -19.65 0.14 26.77
CA LEU A 368 -20.09 1.39 26.10
C LEU A 368 -20.50 2.53 27.06
N ALA A 369 -20.82 2.29 28.33
CA ALA A 369 -21.16 3.29 29.35
C ALA A 369 -19.95 3.73 30.16
N ALA A 370 -18.85 2.97 30.11
CA ALA A 370 -17.53 3.53 30.35
C ALA A 370 -17.13 4.57 29.27
N PHE A 371 -17.93 4.73 28.19
CA PHE A 371 -17.58 5.55 27.04
C PHE A 371 -18.39 6.85 26.91
N ASN A 372 -19.71 6.87 27.16
CA ASN A 372 -20.51 8.10 27.27
C ASN A 372 -21.97 7.79 27.69
N PRO A 373 -22.55 8.41 28.73
CA PRO A 373 -23.95 8.15 29.15
C PRO A 373 -25.05 8.56 28.15
N ALA A 374 -24.73 9.08 26.96
CA ALA A 374 -25.70 9.56 25.96
C ALA A 374 -26.11 8.53 24.86
N LEU A 375 -25.48 7.35 24.77
CA LEU A 375 -25.57 6.46 23.59
C LEU A 375 -26.71 5.42 23.59
N GLY A 376 -27.73 5.56 24.44
CA GLY A 376 -28.81 4.57 24.57
C GLY A 376 -29.81 4.48 23.41
N ALA A 377 -29.76 5.37 22.41
CA ALA A 377 -30.74 5.37 21.32
C ALA A 377 -30.27 6.17 20.09
N ALA A 378 -29.55 5.54 19.16
CA ALA A 378 -29.53 5.92 17.74
C ALA A 378 -28.77 4.89 16.90
N ALA A 379 -29.49 4.23 15.99
CA ALA A 379 -28.90 3.65 14.79
C ALA A 379 -28.36 4.81 13.92
N TYR A 380 -27.19 4.62 13.32
CA TYR A 380 -26.50 5.56 12.43
C TYR A 380 -26.01 6.87 13.07
N GLY A 381 -24.69 6.93 13.31
CA GLY A 381 -23.97 8.16 13.64
C GLY A 381 -22.87 7.92 14.66
N ILE A 382 -21.71 7.43 14.21
CA ILE A 382 -20.54 7.28 15.08
C ILE A 382 -19.37 8.02 14.42
N GLU A 383 -19.18 9.28 14.81
CA GLU A 383 -17.93 10.01 14.56
C GLU A 383 -17.15 10.36 15.85
N GLU A 384 -17.63 10.07 17.07
CA GLU A 384 -16.96 10.60 18.29
C GLU A 384 -16.57 9.62 19.41
N ALA A 385 -16.92 8.32 19.35
CA ALA A 385 -16.61 7.41 20.47
C ALA A 385 -15.23 6.73 20.32
N THR A 386 -14.16 7.41 20.76
CA THR A 386 -12.83 6.83 20.96
C THR A 386 -12.77 6.12 22.31
N GLY A 387 -13.09 4.83 22.34
CA GLY A 387 -12.69 4.00 23.46
C GLY A 387 -12.31 2.61 22.97
N LEU A 388 -11.25 2.11 23.56
CA LEU A 388 -10.52 0.93 23.14
C LEU A 388 -10.45 0.04 24.38
N VAL A 389 -10.81 -1.24 24.23
CA VAL A 389 -10.72 -2.22 25.31
C VAL A 389 -9.77 -3.31 24.86
N SER A 390 -8.87 -3.73 25.76
CA SER A 390 -7.88 -4.78 25.47
C SER A 390 -8.46 -6.19 25.55
N ASP A 391 -9.59 -6.39 26.25
CA ASP A 391 -10.04 -7.72 26.68
C ASP A 391 -11.58 -7.91 26.66
N ILE A 392 -12.27 -7.46 25.62
CA ILE A 392 -13.73 -7.70 25.46
C ILE A 392 -14.01 -9.22 25.39
N SER A 393 -13.15 -9.97 24.72
CA SER A 393 -13.21 -11.43 24.61
C SER A 393 -13.21 -12.15 25.96
N SER A 394 -12.42 -11.69 26.94
CA SER A 394 -12.38 -12.26 28.30
C SER A 394 -13.65 -11.94 29.09
N LEU A 395 -14.10 -10.68 29.07
CA LEU A 395 -15.30 -10.22 29.76
C LEU A 395 -16.55 -10.95 29.25
N LEU A 396 -16.63 -11.17 27.94
CA LEU A 396 -17.69 -11.96 27.34
C LEU A 396 -17.56 -13.44 27.69
N GLY A 397 -16.34 -13.99 27.72
CA GLY A 397 -16.11 -15.39 28.12
C GLY A 397 -16.61 -15.67 29.53
N ASP A 398 -16.25 -14.82 30.49
CA ASP A 398 -16.66 -14.94 31.88
C ASP A 398 -18.18 -14.75 32.03
N ALA A 399 -18.76 -13.74 31.37
CA ALA A 399 -20.19 -13.51 31.37
C ALA A 399 -20.98 -14.69 30.77
N MET A 400 -20.50 -15.30 29.68
CA MET A 400 -21.14 -16.47 29.08
C MET A 400 -21.06 -17.69 29.98
N ALA A 401 -19.91 -17.94 30.62
CA ALA A 401 -19.72 -19.05 31.53
C ALA A 401 -20.62 -18.96 32.78
N GLU A 402 -20.84 -17.76 33.32
CA GLU A 402 -21.73 -17.53 34.46
C GLU A 402 -23.23 -17.68 34.13
N ILE A 403 -23.63 -17.44 32.87
CA ILE A 403 -25.04 -17.45 32.47
C ILE A 403 -25.48 -18.83 31.97
N PHE A 404 -24.61 -19.56 31.26
CA PHE A 404 -24.98 -20.73 30.44
C PHE A 404 -24.05 -21.95 30.64
N GLY A 405 -23.31 -22.00 31.75
CA GLY A 405 -22.22 -22.96 31.93
C GLY A 405 -22.63 -24.44 32.03
N ASP A 406 -23.87 -24.75 32.37
CA ASP A 406 -24.44 -26.10 32.44
C ASP A 406 -24.93 -26.62 31.09
N ASP A 407 -25.53 -25.75 30.29
CA ASP A 407 -26.12 -26.06 28.97
C ASP A 407 -25.11 -26.00 27.79
N LYS A 408 -23.83 -25.72 28.07
CA LYS A 408 -22.83 -25.44 27.02
C LYS A 408 -22.32 -26.73 26.38
N ILE A 409 -22.51 -26.85 25.08
CA ILE A 409 -21.88 -27.89 24.25
C ILE A 409 -20.42 -27.54 24.02
N ASP A 410 -20.13 -26.41 23.37
CA ASP A 410 -18.77 -25.96 23.06
C ASP A 410 -18.75 -24.49 22.61
N ASP A 411 -17.57 -23.86 22.53
CA ASP A 411 -17.39 -22.59 21.83
C ASP A 411 -16.15 -22.58 20.93
N CYS A 412 -16.31 -21.98 19.75
CA CYS A 412 -15.24 -21.82 18.78
C CYS A 412 -15.07 -20.34 18.43
N GLU A 413 -13.82 -19.97 18.20
CA GLU A 413 -13.44 -18.66 17.72
C GLU A 413 -12.87 -18.77 16.31
N PHE A 414 -13.32 -17.87 15.43
CA PHE A 414 -12.86 -17.79 14.05
C PHE A 414 -12.32 -16.41 13.72
N ASP A 415 -11.20 -16.37 13.01
CA ASP A 415 -10.55 -15.15 12.55
C ASP A 415 -10.73 -14.97 11.03
N LEU A 416 -11.44 -13.91 10.62
CA LEU A 416 -11.43 -13.40 9.26
C LEU A 416 -10.22 -12.48 9.09
N HIS A 417 -9.13 -13.05 8.54
CA HIS A 417 -7.88 -12.31 8.31
C HIS A 417 -8.04 -11.26 7.20
N PRO A 418 -7.33 -10.10 7.27
CA PRO A 418 -7.30 -9.11 6.20
C PRO A 418 -7.07 -9.71 4.80
N ASP A 419 -6.16 -10.67 4.67
CA ASP A 419 -5.86 -11.32 3.38
C ASP A 419 -7.05 -12.09 2.80
N PHE A 420 -7.88 -12.70 3.66
CA PHE A 420 -9.11 -13.35 3.22
C PHE A 420 -10.11 -12.30 2.71
N LEU A 421 -10.30 -11.22 3.47
CA LEU A 421 -11.22 -10.14 3.12
C LEU A 421 -10.79 -9.42 1.83
N GLN A 422 -9.49 -9.18 1.64
CA GLN A 422 -8.95 -8.61 0.40
C GLN A 422 -9.21 -9.51 -0.80
N ARG A 423 -8.92 -10.82 -0.69
CA ARG A 423 -9.22 -11.79 -1.75
C ARG A 423 -10.73 -11.87 -2.04
N LEU A 424 -11.57 -11.77 -1.03
CA LEU A 424 -13.03 -11.79 -1.17
C LEU A 424 -13.54 -10.55 -1.92
N ILE A 425 -13.01 -9.37 -1.59
CA ILE A 425 -13.29 -8.10 -2.31
C ILE A 425 -12.83 -8.20 -3.76
N ALA A 426 -11.60 -8.67 -4.00
CA ALA A 426 -11.05 -8.80 -5.35
C ALA A 426 -11.85 -9.77 -6.23
N ASN A 427 -12.42 -10.83 -5.65
CA ASN A 427 -13.26 -11.80 -6.37
C ASN A 427 -14.75 -11.45 -6.39
N GLY A 428 -15.14 -10.24 -5.96
CA GLY A 428 -16.50 -9.72 -6.13
C GLY A 428 -17.61 -10.53 -5.45
N SER A 429 -17.29 -11.23 -4.34
CA SER A 429 -18.11 -12.14 -3.51
C SER A 429 -17.90 -13.66 -3.65
N GLY A 430 -16.97 -14.11 -4.50
CA GLY A 430 -16.75 -15.55 -4.76
C GLY A 430 -15.43 -16.12 -4.25
N LEU A 431 -15.47 -16.89 -3.15
CA LEU A 431 -14.46 -17.91 -2.81
C LEU A 431 -15.15 -19.24 -2.44
N PRO A 432 -16.12 -19.74 -3.24
CA PRO A 432 -16.95 -20.86 -2.83
C PRO A 432 -16.14 -22.14 -2.73
N ARG A 433 -16.44 -22.88 -1.69
CA ARG A 433 -16.01 -24.25 -1.39
C ARG A 433 -17.26 -25.11 -1.27
N HIS A 434 -17.08 -26.41 -1.47
CA HIS A 434 -18.15 -27.38 -1.30
C HIS A 434 -17.88 -28.24 -0.07
N SER A 435 -18.94 -28.51 0.69
CA SER A 435 -18.82 -29.36 1.87
C SER A 435 -18.67 -30.82 1.47
N ASP A 436 -17.68 -31.49 2.06
CA ASP A 436 -17.47 -32.94 1.93
C ASP A 436 -18.53 -33.72 2.72
N SER A 437 -19.02 -33.15 3.82
CA SER A 437 -20.01 -33.79 4.70
C SER A 437 -21.47 -33.40 4.42
N ILE A 438 -21.71 -32.35 3.62
CA ILE A 438 -23.04 -31.91 3.18
C ILE A 438 -23.06 -31.66 1.66
N PRO A 439 -23.45 -32.66 0.85
CA PRO A 439 -23.54 -32.49 -0.61
C PRO A 439 -24.43 -31.31 -1.01
N GLY A 440 -23.92 -30.45 -1.90
CA GLY A 440 -24.69 -29.32 -2.47
C GLY A 440 -24.61 -28.02 -1.67
N ILE A 441 -24.02 -28.01 -0.48
CA ILE A 441 -23.76 -26.77 0.25
C ILE A 441 -22.51 -26.07 -0.29
N ALA A 442 -22.65 -24.77 -0.57
CA ALA A 442 -21.55 -23.88 -0.88
C ALA A 442 -21.30 -22.95 0.33
N TYR A 443 -20.04 -22.85 0.74
CA TYR A 443 -19.60 -21.98 1.83
C TYR A 443 -18.24 -21.38 1.45
N ASN A 444 -17.76 -20.37 2.16
CA ASN A 444 -16.40 -19.85 1.92
C ASN A 444 -15.58 -19.70 3.20
N PHE A 445 -16.17 -20.05 4.34
CA PHE A 445 -15.51 -20.00 5.64
C PHE A 445 -16.09 -21.06 6.60
N PRO A 446 -15.29 -21.72 7.46
CA PRO A 446 -13.83 -21.60 7.63
C PRO A 446 -13.00 -21.98 6.39
N GLU A 447 -11.78 -21.45 6.26
CA GLU A 447 -10.87 -21.75 5.14
C GLU A 447 -10.15 -23.11 5.26
N LEU A 448 -10.34 -23.83 6.36
CA LEU A 448 -9.72 -25.13 6.59
C LEU A 448 -10.52 -26.26 5.92
N SER A 449 -9.91 -27.44 5.80
CA SER A 449 -10.54 -28.66 5.23
C SER A 449 -11.21 -29.49 6.33
N GLU A 450 -12.36 -30.10 6.03
CA GLU A 450 -13.23 -30.73 7.03
C GLU A 450 -12.62 -31.90 7.81
N GLY A 451 -11.51 -32.47 7.31
CA GLY A 451 -10.83 -33.64 7.88
C GLY A 451 -9.37 -33.40 8.33
N GLY A 452 -8.96 -32.14 8.55
CA GLY A 452 -7.60 -31.82 8.96
C GLY A 452 -7.26 -32.25 10.40
N ASP A 453 -6.27 -33.14 10.55
CA ASP A 453 -5.94 -33.84 11.80
C ASP A 453 -4.84 -33.14 12.61
N ILE A 454 -5.05 -31.90 13.09
CA ILE A 454 -4.25 -31.28 14.18
C ILE A 454 -5.07 -30.14 14.84
N GLY A 455 -5.78 -30.41 15.95
CA GLY A 455 -6.31 -29.36 16.88
C GLY A 455 -7.24 -28.29 16.28
N GLY A 456 -7.77 -28.48 15.06
CA GLY A 456 -8.46 -27.48 14.26
C GLY A 456 -9.76 -27.98 13.65
N SER A 457 -10.41 -28.98 14.23
CA SER A 457 -11.79 -29.29 13.90
C SER A 457 -12.66 -28.17 14.47
N TRP A 458 -13.31 -27.37 13.63
CA TRP A 458 -14.43 -26.49 14.05
C TRP A 458 -15.71 -27.31 14.31
N LEU A 459 -15.50 -28.48 14.93
CA LEU A 459 -16.49 -29.36 15.47
C LEU A 459 -16.73 -28.87 16.90
N PHE A 460 -17.93 -28.41 17.15
CA PHE A 460 -18.42 -28.11 18.49
C PHE A 460 -18.77 -29.45 19.11
N SER A 461 -18.00 -29.91 20.10
CA SER A 461 -18.24 -31.22 20.72
C SER A 461 -18.09 -31.18 22.23
N GLY A 462 -19.15 -31.55 22.94
CA GLY A 462 -19.23 -31.55 24.40
C GLY A 462 -20.69 -31.53 24.87
N GLY A 463 -20.89 -31.65 26.19
CA GLY A 463 -22.15 -31.51 26.93
C GLY A 463 -23.46 -31.58 26.12
N GLY A 464 -23.78 -32.72 25.52
CA GLY A 464 -25.07 -32.90 24.85
C GLY A 464 -25.03 -33.20 23.35
N GLY A 465 -23.95 -32.88 22.62
CA GLY A 465 -23.96 -33.13 21.17
C GLY A 465 -22.70 -32.79 20.39
N SER A 466 -22.77 -32.91 19.06
CA SER A 466 -21.66 -32.64 18.15
C SER A 466 -22.12 -31.95 16.88
N TYR A 467 -21.60 -30.75 16.59
CA TYR A 467 -22.07 -29.90 15.49
C TYR A 467 -20.94 -29.30 14.68
N ARG A 468 -21.20 -28.99 13.40
CA ARG A 468 -20.29 -28.22 12.54
C ARG A 468 -21.03 -27.09 11.85
N ILE A 469 -20.46 -25.90 11.90
CA ILE A 469 -21.04 -24.69 11.30
C ILE A 469 -20.23 -24.31 10.06
N PHE A 470 -20.92 -24.08 8.95
CA PHE A 470 -20.38 -23.55 7.71
C PHE A 470 -20.91 -22.14 7.50
N MET A 471 -20.08 -21.22 7.04
CA MET A 471 -20.42 -19.79 6.88
C MET A 471 -20.23 -19.30 5.45
N SER A 472 -21.12 -18.38 5.07
CA SER A 472 -21.03 -17.57 3.87
C SER A 472 -20.70 -16.13 4.29
N VAL A 473 -19.51 -15.70 3.93
CA VAL A 473 -18.99 -14.35 4.20
C VAL A 473 -19.03 -13.55 2.91
N ARG A 474 -19.65 -12.36 2.94
CA ARG A 474 -19.80 -11.49 1.78
C ARG A 474 -19.36 -10.08 2.14
N THR A 475 -18.73 -9.40 1.20
CA THR A 475 -18.31 -8.00 1.37
C THR A 475 -19.02 -7.11 0.39
N ALA A 476 -19.39 -5.90 0.82
CA ALA A 476 -19.95 -4.87 -0.05
C ALA A 476 -19.26 -3.52 0.21
N PRO A 477 -18.96 -2.74 -0.84
CA PRO A 477 -18.59 -1.35 -0.65
C PRO A 477 -19.83 -0.55 -0.26
N ILE A 478 -19.66 0.36 0.69
CA ILE A 478 -20.64 1.40 1.01
C ILE A 478 -20.00 2.76 0.76
N THR A 479 -20.69 3.60 0.01
CA THR A 479 -20.34 5.00 -0.15
C THR A 479 -21.02 5.78 0.96
N LEU A 480 -20.23 6.49 1.75
CA LEU A 480 -20.72 7.41 2.75
C LEU A 480 -21.08 8.72 2.03
N THR A 481 -22.24 8.76 1.38
CA THR A 481 -22.77 10.02 0.86
C THR A 481 -22.97 10.98 2.02
N PRO A 482 -22.61 12.27 1.88
CA PRO A 482 -22.94 13.25 2.89
C PRO A 482 -24.47 13.26 3.05
N SER A 483 -24.96 13.12 4.28
CA SER A 483 -26.30 13.59 4.59
C SER A 483 -26.37 15.07 4.18
N PRO A 484 -27.44 15.50 3.47
CA PRO A 484 -27.59 16.87 3.00
C PRO A 484 -27.60 17.90 4.13
#